data_AF-G5IC81-F1
#
_entry.id   AF-G5IC81-F1
#
_cell.length_a   1.000
_cell.length_b   1.000
_cell.length_c   1.000
_cell.angle_alpha   90.00
_cell.angle_beta   90.00
_cell.angle_gamma   90.00
#
_symmetry.space_group_name_H-M   'P 1'
#
loop_
_entity.id
_entity.type
_entity.pdbx_description
1 polymer ?
#
loop_
_entity_poly.entity_id
_entity_poly.type
_entity_poly.pdbx_seq_one_letter_code
_entity_poly.pdbx_strand_id
1 'polypeptide(L)'
;MIKEMGIQEFTDALSSKQPTPGGGGASALAGVLGTALGLMVGNLTVGKKKYADVEEDVKAAMVRLEQMQARMMELADEDARVFAPLAASYGLPAGTEEEKAHKTEVMERCLLDATLVPMEIMEQGCDAMAILEELEKKGSVMAVSDVGVAVQFLRTAITGAIMNVYINTKSMKDREQAGRFNEQAAEMLARGTEEADRIYNRILERLGGSNSGKYGNNSDNSDNGSNHGNISRNGGSGQ
;
A
#
# COMPACT_ATOMS: atom_id res chain seq x y z
N MET A 1 4.28 -22.61 1.60
CA MET A 1 3.44 -21.42 1.35
C MET A 1 3.77 -20.40 2.43
N ILE A 2 3.85 -19.11 2.12
CA ILE A 2 4.13 -18.03 3.08
C ILE A 2 3.19 -18.09 4.28
N LYS A 3 1.90 -18.37 4.05
CA LYS A 3 0.89 -18.45 5.13
C LYS A 3 1.16 -19.53 6.19
N GLU A 4 1.96 -20.54 5.86
CA GLU A 4 2.31 -21.66 6.74
C GLU A 4 3.70 -21.50 7.38
N MET A 5 4.48 -20.52 6.92
CA MET A 5 5.83 -20.30 7.43
C MET A 5 5.79 -19.71 8.84
N GLY A 6 6.69 -20.19 9.69
CA GLY A 6 7.00 -19.47 10.93
C GLY A 6 7.65 -18.12 10.61
N ILE A 7 7.55 -17.13 11.51
CA ILE A 7 8.14 -15.79 11.29
C ILE A 7 9.63 -15.89 10.94
N GLN A 8 10.39 -16.72 11.66
CA GLN A 8 11.82 -16.94 11.40
C GLN A 8 12.06 -17.51 10.00
N GLU A 9 11.30 -18.52 9.61
CA GLU A 9 11.40 -19.15 8.29
C GLU A 9 11.09 -18.16 7.17
N PHE A 10 10.03 -17.36 7.34
CA PHE A 10 9.68 -16.32 6.38
C PHE A 10 10.82 -15.29 6.25
N THR A 11 11.38 -14.80 7.35
CA THR A 11 12.46 -13.80 7.31
C THR A 11 13.77 -14.37 6.75
N ASP A 12 14.06 -15.64 7.01
CA ASP A 12 15.23 -16.32 6.43
C ASP A 12 15.05 -16.52 4.92
N ALA A 13 13.85 -16.90 4.48
CA ALA A 13 13.53 -17.03 3.06
C ALA A 13 13.57 -15.67 2.34
N LEU A 14 12.98 -14.62 2.92
CA LEU A 14 12.94 -13.26 2.36
C LEU A 14 14.33 -12.63 2.23
N SER A 15 15.24 -12.92 3.16
CA SER A 15 16.62 -12.41 3.14
C SER A 15 17.58 -13.30 2.33
N SER A 16 17.07 -14.38 1.73
CA SER A 16 17.88 -15.32 0.96
C SER A 16 18.12 -14.84 -0.49
N LYS A 17 18.81 -15.68 -1.28
CA LYS A 17 18.97 -15.49 -2.73
C LYS A 17 17.80 -16.03 -3.56
N GLN A 18 16.79 -16.61 -2.90
CA GLN A 18 15.64 -17.15 -3.61
C GLN A 18 14.81 -16.01 -4.24
N PRO A 19 14.17 -16.25 -5.39
CA PRO A 19 13.36 -15.23 -6.06
C PRO A 19 12.12 -14.81 -5.28
N THR A 20 11.63 -15.68 -4.38
CA THR A 20 10.44 -15.50 -3.57
C THR A 20 10.65 -16.13 -2.19
N PRO A 21 10.07 -15.59 -1.10
CA PRO A 21 9.20 -14.41 -1.05
C PRO A 21 9.97 -13.10 -1.33
N GLY A 22 9.28 -12.10 -1.84
CA GLY A 22 9.83 -10.80 -2.19
C GLY A 22 9.06 -9.62 -1.59
N GLY A 23 9.23 -8.43 -2.18
CA GLY A 23 8.58 -7.21 -1.71
C GLY A 23 7.05 -7.24 -1.76
N GLY A 24 6.45 -7.91 -2.74
CA GLY A 24 5.00 -8.07 -2.85
C GLY A 24 4.43 -8.87 -1.68
N GLY A 25 4.94 -10.08 -1.44
CA GLY A 25 4.59 -10.90 -0.29
C GLY A 25 4.82 -10.20 1.06
N ALA A 26 5.92 -9.47 1.22
CA ALA A 26 6.17 -8.67 2.43
C ALA A 26 5.16 -7.52 2.61
N SER A 27 4.72 -6.89 1.51
CA SER A 27 3.68 -5.84 1.54
C SER A 27 2.33 -6.41 1.94
N ALA A 28 1.96 -7.59 1.43
CA ALA A 28 0.75 -8.29 1.83
C ALA A 28 0.76 -8.64 3.33
N LEU A 29 1.89 -9.13 3.85
CA LEU A 29 2.05 -9.41 5.28
C LEU A 29 1.97 -8.16 6.16
N ALA A 30 2.46 -7.01 5.69
CA ALA A 30 2.23 -5.75 6.40
C ALA A 30 0.72 -5.48 6.55
N GLY A 31 -0.05 -5.73 5.49
CA GLY A 31 -1.51 -5.66 5.54
C GLY A 31 -2.15 -6.63 6.55
N VAL A 32 -1.68 -7.88 6.60
CA VAL A 32 -2.10 -8.89 7.60
C VAL A 32 -1.86 -8.38 9.02
N LEU A 33 -0.72 -7.76 9.30
CA LEU A 33 -0.39 -7.21 10.62
C LEU A 33 -1.28 -6.01 10.97
N GLY A 34 -1.56 -5.13 10.01
CA GLY A 34 -2.48 -4.00 10.20
C GLY A 34 -3.90 -4.45 10.54
N THR A 35 -4.43 -5.42 9.79
CA THR A 35 -5.76 -6.00 10.05
C THR A 35 -5.80 -6.78 11.38
N ALA A 36 -4.74 -7.51 11.74
CA ALA A 36 -4.64 -8.22 13.02
C ALA A 36 -4.73 -7.28 14.23
N LEU A 37 -4.07 -6.12 14.17
CA LEU A 37 -4.16 -5.10 15.21
C LEU A 37 -5.57 -4.50 15.29
N GLY A 38 -6.23 -4.27 14.15
CA GLY A 38 -7.65 -3.89 14.13
C GLY A 38 -8.56 -4.92 14.82
N LEU A 39 -8.36 -6.20 14.56
CA LEU A 39 -9.09 -7.28 15.22
C LEU A 39 -8.82 -7.34 16.72
N MET A 40 -7.58 -7.11 17.16
CA MET A 40 -7.25 -6.99 18.58
C MET A 40 -8.03 -5.84 19.23
N VAL A 41 -8.11 -4.68 18.59
CA VAL A 41 -8.90 -3.53 19.09
C VAL A 41 -10.38 -3.91 19.22
N GLY A 42 -10.95 -4.57 18.21
CA GLY A 42 -12.32 -5.08 18.27
C GLY A 42 -12.56 -6.04 19.43
N ASN A 43 -11.67 -7.02 19.62
CA ASN A 43 -11.73 -7.99 20.72
C ASN A 43 -11.63 -7.34 22.12
N LEU A 44 -10.88 -6.25 22.26
CA LEU A 44 -10.80 -5.48 23.51
C LEU A 44 -12.03 -4.60 23.77
N THR A 45 -12.91 -4.46 22.78
CA THR A 45 -14.09 -3.59 22.81
C THR A 45 -15.37 -4.37 23.08
N VAL A 46 -15.60 -5.47 22.35
CA VAL A 46 -16.83 -6.28 22.42
C VAL A 46 -17.04 -6.88 23.82
N GLY A 47 -18.29 -6.91 24.29
CA GLY A 47 -18.67 -7.50 25.58
C GLY A 47 -18.37 -6.63 26.80
N LYS A 48 -17.87 -5.40 26.60
CA LYS A 48 -17.66 -4.43 27.69
C LYS A 48 -18.87 -3.51 27.80
N LYS A 49 -19.41 -3.38 29.02
CA LYS A 49 -20.56 -2.50 29.31
C LYS A 49 -20.39 -1.06 28.80
N LYS A 50 -19.16 -0.53 28.82
CA LYS A 50 -18.84 0.82 28.34
C LYS A 50 -19.07 1.00 26.83
N TYR A 51 -19.01 -0.07 26.05
CA TYR A 51 -19.07 -0.06 24.58
C TYR A 51 -20.33 -0.71 24.01
N ALA A 52 -21.36 -0.92 24.86
CA ALA A 52 -22.60 -1.59 24.44
C ALA A 52 -23.28 -0.90 23.26
N ASP A 53 -23.26 0.43 23.22
CA ASP A 53 -23.93 1.23 22.16
C ASP A 53 -23.25 1.10 20.79
N VAL A 54 -21.99 0.67 20.74
CA VAL A 54 -21.20 0.53 19.50
C VAL A 54 -20.84 -0.93 19.20
N GLU A 55 -21.32 -1.88 20.01
CA GLU A 55 -20.85 -3.27 19.95
C GLU A 55 -21.14 -3.93 18.60
N GLU A 56 -22.34 -3.72 18.04
CA GLU A 56 -22.73 -4.31 16.75
C GLU A 56 -21.93 -3.72 15.58
N ASP A 57 -21.64 -2.42 15.62
CA ASP A 57 -20.77 -1.76 14.63
C ASP A 57 -19.36 -2.35 14.66
N VAL A 58 -18.82 -2.56 15.87
CA VAL A 58 -17.49 -3.14 16.06
C VAL A 58 -17.44 -4.59 15.60
N LYS A 59 -18.48 -5.39 15.87
CA LYS A 59 -18.58 -6.77 15.33
C LYS A 59 -18.62 -6.77 13.80
N ALA A 60 -19.38 -5.88 13.18
CA ALA A 60 -19.43 -5.76 11.73
C ALA A 60 -18.09 -5.32 11.12
N ALA A 61 -17.35 -4.44 11.80
CA ALA A 61 -15.97 -4.09 11.45
C ALA A 61 -15.03 -5.30 11.55
N MET A 62 -15.12 -6.09 12.62
CA MET A 62 -14.29 -7.28 12.81
C MET A 62 -14.50 -8.33 11.71
N VAL A 63 -15.75 -8.63 11.34
CA VAL A 63 -16.03 -9.60 10.25
C VAL A 63 -15.36 -9.19 8.94
N ARG A 64 -15.40 -7.90 8.60
CA ARG A 64 -14.72 -7.38 7.41
C ARG A 64 -13.19 -7.49 7.53
N LEU A 65 -12.62 -7.16 8.69
CA LEU A 65 -11.18 -7.30 8.93
C LEU A 65 -10.71 -8.75 8.90
N GLU A 66 -11.50 -9.72 9.37
CA GLU A 66 -11.19 -11.15 9.28
C GLU A 66 -11.10 -11.60 7.83
N GLN A 67 -12.05 -11.17 7.00
CA GLN A 67 -12.06 -11.46 5.56
C GLN A 67 -10.84 -10.83 4.86
N MET A 68 -10.54 -9.56 5.15
CA MET A 68 -9.38 -8.85 4.61
C MET A 68 -8.06 -9.49 5.04
N GLN A 69 -7.93 -9.86 6.32
CA GLN A 69 -6.75 -10.54 6.84
C GLN A 69 -6.50 -11.87 6.11
N ALA A 70 -7.55 -12.68 5.95
CA ALA A 70 -7.45 -13.94 5.23
C ALA A 70 -7.06 -13.72 3.76
N ARG A 71 -7.68 -12.73 3.09
CA ARG A 71 -7.36 -12.43 1.69
C ARG A 71 -5.94 -11.88 1.53
N MET A 72 -5.48 -10.99 2.39
CA MET A 72 -4.10 -10.50 2.37
C MET A 72 -3.08 -11.62 2.61
N MET A 73 -3.40 -12.61 3.45
CA MET A 73 -2.56 -13.79 3.62
C MET A 73 -2.48 -14.63 2.34
N GLU A 74 -3.61 -14.81 1.63
CA GLU A 74 -3.63 -15.48 0.32
C GLU A 74 -2.85 -14.69 -0.74
N LEU A 75 -2.97 -13.35 -0.74
CA LEU A 75 -2.23 -12.49 -1.66
C LEU A 75 -0.71 -12.61 -1.49
N ALA A 76 -0.23 -12.87 -0.27
CA ALA A 76 1.20 -13.14 -0.04
C ALA A 76 1.65 -14.42 -0.78
N ASP A 77 0.89 -15.51 -0.67
CA ASP A 77 1.15 -16.74 -1.41
C ASP A 77 1.00 -16.54 -2.93
N GLU A 78 -0.01 -15.77 -3.32
CA GLU A 78 -0.33 -15.51 -4.72
C GLU A 78 0.76 -14.71 -5.42
N ASP A 79 1.36 -13.72 -4.75
CA ASP A 79 2.53 -12.97 -5.25
C ASP A 79 3.67 -13.91 -5.66
N ALA A 80 4.02 -14.86 -4.78
CA ALA A 80 5.03 -15.86 -5.08
C ALA A 80 4.62 -16.79 -6.25
N ARG A 81 3.34 -17.16 -6.30
CA ARG A 81 2.77 -18.04 -7.34
C ARG A 81 2.80 -17.39 -8.72
N VAL A 82 2.41 -16.12 -8.85
CA VAL A 82 2.38 -15.40 -10.14
C VAL A 82 3.77 -14.93 -10.56
N PHE A 83 4.70 -14.73 -9.62
CA PHE A 83 6.08 -14.39 -9.94
C PHE A 83 6.83 -15.53 -10.63
N ALA A 84 6.59 -16.80 -10.27
CA ALA A 84 7.33 -17.92 -10.83
C ALA A 84 7.22 -18.05 -12.37
N PRO A 85 6.02 -17.99 -12.99
CA PRO A 85 5.87 -17.95 -14.44
C PRO A 85 6.52 -16.72 -15.08
N LEU A 86 6.40 -15.54 -14.45
CA LEU A 86 7.03 -14.32 -14.93
C LEU A 86 8.56 -14.47 -14.97
N ALA A 87 9.16 -14.99 -13.89
CA ALA A 87 10.60 -15.25 -13.81
C ALA A 87 11.07 -16.22 -14.90
N ALA A 88 10.31 -17.29 -15.14
CA ALA A 88 10.61 -18.25 -16.20
C ALA A 88 10.51 -17.63 -17.61
N SER A 89 9.57 -16.70 -17.82
CA SER A 89 9.35 -16.04 -19.12
C SER A 89 10.55 -15.24 -19.61
N TYR A 90 11.35 -14.68 -18.69
CA TYR A 90 12.59 -13.97 -19.05
C TYR A 90 13.61 -14.87 -19.76
N GLY A 91 13.61 -16.16 -19.44
CA GLY A 91 14.50 -17.17 -20.02
C GLY A 91 14.03 -17.76 -21.36
N LEU A 92 12.85 -17.40 -21.87
CA LEU A 92 12.34 -17.94 -23.13
C LEU A 92 13.26 -17.58 -24.32
N PRO A 93 13.41 -18.49 -25.32
CA PRO A 93 14.12 -18.23 -26.56
C PRO A 93 13.60 -16.99 -27.30
N ALA A 94 14.48 -16.38 -28.09
CA ALA A 94 14.16 -15.16 -28.87
C ALA A 94 15.03 -15.07 -30.15
N GLY A 95 15.45 -16.22 -30.68
CA GLY A 95 16.31 -16.32 -31.86
C GLY A 95 15.56 -16.20 -33.18
N THR A 96 14.29 -16.63 -33.23
CA THR A 96 13.40 -16.46 -34.39
C THR A 96 12.30 -15.44 -34.14
N GLU A 97 11.61 -15.00 -35.20
CA GLU A 97 10.46 -14.09 -35.06
C GLU A 97 9.28 -14.78 -34.36
N GLU A 98 9.07 -16.06 -34.60
CA GLU A 98 8.06 -16.88 -33.91
C GLU A 98 8.37 -16.99 -32.41
N GLU A 99 9.64 -17.21 -32.05
CA GLU A 99 10.08 -17.26 -30.66
C GLU A 99 9.91 -15.90 -29.96
N LYS A 100 10.26 -14.79 -30.63
CA LYS A 100 10.07 -13.43 -30.10
C LYS A 100 8.59 -13.10 -29.90
N ALA A 101 7.73 -13.49 -30.83
CA ALA A 101 6.28 -13.28 -30.73
C ALA A 101 5.72 -14.08 -29.54
N HIS A 102 6.08 -15.35 -29.42
CA HIS A 102 5.66 -16.20 -28.31
C HIS A 102 6.16 -15.68 -26.95
N LYS A 103 7.44 -15.32 -26.86
CA LYS A 103 8.01 -14.73 -25.63
C LYS A 103 7.27 -13.45 -25.23
N THR A 104 6.94 -12.60 -26.20
CA THR A 104 6.18 -11.37 -25.98
C THR A 104 4.80 -11.67 -25.40
N GLU A 105 4.06 -12.59 -26.00
CA GLU A 105 2.73 -12.98 -25.55
C GLU A 105 2.74 -13.54 -24.12
N VAL A 106 3.67 -14.45 -23.83
CA VAL A 106 3.81 -15.05 -22.50
C VAL A 106 4.20 -14.00 -21.46
N MET A 107 5.15 -13.12 -21.78
CA MET A 107 5.55 -12.04 -20.88
C MET A 107 4.38 -11.11 -20.58
N GLU A 108 3.62 -10.68 -21.58
CA GLU A 108 2.51 -9.74 -21.38
C GLU A 108 1.45 -10.33 -20.44
N ARG A 109 1.09 -11.60 -20.63
CA ARG A 109 0.16 -12.31 -19.74
C ARG A 109 0.71 -12.43 -18.31
N CYS A 110 1.97 -12.83 -18.15
CA CYS A 110 2.56 -12.98 -16.82
C CYS A 110 2.70 -11.62 -16.09
N LEU A 111 2.98 -10.54 -16.82
CA LEU A 111 3.04 -9.19 -16.26
C LEU A 111 1.67 -8.70 -15.82
N LEU A 112 0.61 -9.00 -16.58
CA LEU A 112 -0.75 -8.71 -16.16
C LEU A 112 -1.08 -9.43 -14.85
N ASP A 113 -0.89 -10.74 -14.79
CA ASP A 113 -1.17 -11.54 -13.58
C ASP A 113 -0.36 -11.04 -12.37
N ALA A 114 0.93 -10.74 -12.56
CA ALA A 114 1.79 -10.20 -11.53
C ALA A 114 1.44 -8.77 -11.10
N THR A 115 0.77 -7.98 -11.94
CA THR A 115 0.30 -6.62 -11.60
C THR A 115 -0.98 -6.64 -10.78
N LEU A 116 -1.86 -7.61 -11.02
CA LEU A 116 -3.16 -7.68 -10.34
C LEU A 116 -3.03 -7.94 -8.84
N VAL A 117 -2.06 -8.75 -8.40
CA VAL A 117 -1.82 -9.04 -6.98
C VAL A 117 -1.51 -7.78 -6.16
N PRO A 118 -0.49 -6.96 -6.49
CA PRO A 118 -0.22 -5.74 -5.75
C PRO A 118 -1.32 -4.69 -5.89
N MET A 119 -2.07 -4.65 -7.01
CA MET A 119 -3.26 -3.79 -7.11
C MET A 119 -4.30 -4.16 -6.04
N GLU A 120 -4.57 -5.44 -5.85
CA GLU A 120 -5.51 -5.91 -4.83
C GLU A 120 -4.99 -5.66 -3.41
N ILE A 121 -3.67 -5.81 -3.16
CA ILE A 121 -3.08 -5.45 -1.85
C ILE A 121 -3.33 -3.97 -1.52
N MET A 122 -3.20 -3.08 -2.50
CA MET A 122 -3.45 -1.64 -2.30
C MET A 122 -4.93 -1.36 -2.02
N GLU A 123 -5.83 -2.01 -2.74
CA GLU A 123 -7.28 -1.89 -2.55
C GLU A 123 -7.69 -2.34 -1.14
N GLN A 124 -7.29 -3.55 -0.75
CA GLN A 124 -7.53 -4.10 0.58
C GLN A 124 -6.93 -3.21 1.68
N GLY A 125 -5.75 -2.63 1.44
CA GLY A 125 -5.10 -1.70 2.36
C GLY A 125 -5.90 -0.40 2.57
N CYS A 126 -6.45 0.18 1.49
CA CYS A 126 -7.29 1.36 1.59
C CYS A 126 -8.61 1.06 2.31
N ASP A 127 -9.26 -0.05 1.99
CA ASP A 127 -10.54 -0.41 2.61
C ASP A 127 -10.39 -0.74 4.10
N ALA A 128 -9.30 -1.41 4.48
CA ALA A 128 -8.97 -1.64 5.88
C ALA A 128 -8.66 -0.33 6.65
N MET A 129 -8.12 0.69 5.97
CA MET A 129 -7.85 2.01 6.57
C MET A 129 -9.15 2.68 7.06
N ALA A 130 -10.21 2.61 6.26
CA ALA A 130 -11.52 3.13 6.63
C ALA A 130 -12.11 2.41 7.85
N ILE A 131 -11.88 1.11 7.99
CA ILE A 131 -12.31 0.33 9.15
C ILE A 131 -11.50 0.71 10.40
N LEU A 132 -10.19 0.90 10.26
CA LEU A 132 -9.35 1.34 11.37
C LEU A 132 -9.74 2.74 11.87
N GLU A 133 -10.15 3.64 10.97
CA GLU A 133 -10.71 4.94 11.37
C GLU A 133 -12.02 4.80 12.16
N GLU A 134 -12.87 3.82 11.83
CA GLU A 134 -14.06 3.52 12.61
C GLU A 134 -13.68 3.00 14.01
N LEU A 135 -12.71 2.09 14.09
CA LEU A 135 -12.21 1.52 15.35
C LEU A 135 -11.46 2.55 16.21
N GLU A 136 -10.82 3.56 15.63
CA GLU A 136 -10.23 4.69 16.35
C GLU A 136 -11.28 5.42 17.21
N LYS A 137 -12.50 5.55 16.67
CA LYS A 137 -13.61 6.29 17.28
C LYS A 137 -14.44 5.43 18.23
N LYS A 138 -14.73 4.19 17.85
CA LYS A 138 -15.65 3.29 18.54
C LYS A 138 -14.95 2.24 19.41
N GLY A 139 -13.67 1.98 19.15
CA GLY A 139 -12.91 0.93 19.81
C GLY A 139 -12.49 1.26 21.25
N SER A 140 -11.87 0.26 21.87
CA SER A 140 -11.32 0.37 23.21
C SER A 140 -10.29 1.49 23.29
N VAL A 141 -10.51 2.42 24.22
CA VAL A 141 -9.60 3.55 24.43
C VAL A 141 -8.21 3.12 24.89
N MET A 142 -8.12 1.91 25.47
CA MET A 142 -6.84 1.33 25.91
C MET A 142 -5.99 0.83 24.74
N ALA A 143 -6.59 0.62 23.57
CA ALA A 143 -5.94 0.08 22.38
C ALA A 143 -5.82 1.11 21.24
N VAL A 144 -6.01 2.40 21.55
CA VAL A 144 -5.96 3.47 20.53
C VAL A 144 -4.57 3.58 19.90
N SER A 145 -3.50 3.30 20.66
CA SER A 145 -2.15 3.23 20.11
C SER A 145 -1.98 2.09 19.09
N ASP A 146 -2.67 0.97 19.29
CA ASP A 146 -2.61 -0.17 18.38
C ASP A 146 -3.25 0.17 17.03
N VAL A 147 -4.32 0.99 17.02
CA VAL A 147 -4.86 1.56 15.77
C VAL A 147 -3.81 2.43 15.06
N GLY A 148 -3.05 3.22 15.82
CA GLY A 148 -1.97 4.05 15.28
C GLY A 148 -0.86 3.24 14.61
N VAL A 149 -0.49 2.09 15.18
CA VAL A 149 0.47 1.16 14.57
C VAL A 149 -0.16 0.45 13.36
N ALA A 150 -1.42 0.05 13.46
CA ALA A 150 -2.16 -0.65 12.41
C ALA A 150 -2.23 0.17 11.11
N VAL A 151 -2.53 1.47 11.18
CA VAL A 151 -2.58 2.33 9.99
C VAL A 151 -1.21 2.49 9.32
N GLN A 152 -0.11 2.43 10.07
CA GLN A 152 1.23 2.47 9.47
C GLN A 152 1.58 1.15 8.78
N PHE A 153 1.14 0.01 9.31
CA PHE A 153 1.26 -1.27 8.62
C PHE A 153 0.46 -1.30 7.30
N LEU A 154 -0.77 -0.80 7.30
CA LEU A 154 -1.55 -0.64 6.06
C LEU A 154 -0.88 0.34 5.08
N ARG A 155 -0.31 1.44 5.59
CA ARG A 155 0.49 2.35 4.78
C ARG A 155 1.65 1.62 4.11
N THR A 156 2.40 0.82 4.84
CA THR A 156 3.49 -0.01 4.28
C THR A 156 2.99 -0.99 3.23
N ALA A 157 1.82 -1.61 3.43
CA ALA A 157 1.22 -2.48 2.42
C ALA A 157 0.98 -1.73 1.11
N ILE A 158 0.40 -0.52 1.18
CA ILE A 158 0.09 0.32 0.00
C ILE A 158 1.36 0.84 -0.67
N THR A 159 2.28 1.43 0.11
CA THR A 159 3.52 2.02 -0.42
C THR A 159 4.51 0.97 -0.90
N GLY A 160 4.46 -0.25 -0.35
CA GLY A 160 5.25 -1.39 -0.82
C GLY A 160 4.65 -2.02 -2.08
N ALA A 161 3.34 -2.25 -2.12
CA ALA A 161 2.67 -2.87 -3.26
C ALA A 161 2.82 -2.04 -4.55
N ILE A 162 2.74 -0.70 -4.47
CA ILE A 162 2.89 0.14 -5.67
C ILE A 162 4.27 0.01 -6.33
N MET A 163 5.34 -0.30 -5.58
CA MET A 163 6.64 -0.57 -6.18
C MET A 163 6.59 -1.79 -7.11
N ASN A 164 5.79 -2.80 -6.75
CA ASN A 164 5.58 -4.00 -7.54
C ASN A 164 4.65 -3.72 -8.76
N VAL A 165 3.64 -2.86 -8.60
CA VAL A 165 2.85 -2.37 -9.75
C VAL A 165 3.77 -1.71 -10.77
N TYR A 166 4.56 -0.72 -10.36
CA TYR A 166 5.38 0.07 -11.27
C TYR A 166 6.48 -0.73 -11.97
N ILE A 167 7.11 -1.70 -11.31
CA ILE A 167 8.13 -2.53 -11.97
C ILE A 167 7.49 -3.44 -13.04
N ASN A 168 6.28 -3.94 -12.80
CA ASN A 168 5.56 -4.76 -13.76
C ASN A 168 5.03 -3.92 -14.93
N THR A 169 4.34 -2.81 -14.66
CA THR A 169 3.79 -1.93 -15.72
C THR A 169 4.87 -1.26 -16.57
N LYS A 170 6.07 -1.04 -16.02
CA LYS A 170 7.24 -0.60 -16.80
C LYS A 170 7.64 -1.62 -17.88
N SER A 171 7.40 -2.91 -17.62
CA SER A 171 7.78 -4.01 -18.51
C SER A 171 6.67 -4.40 -19.50
N MET A 172 5.44 -3.93 -19.28
CA MET A 172 4.28 -4.20 -20.16
C MET A 172 4.41 -3.47 -21.51
N LYS A 173 4.04 -4.17 -22.60
CA LYS A 173 3.95 -3.58 -23.94
C LYS A 173 2.62 -2.89 -24.19
N ASP A 174 1.53 -3.37 -23.61
CA ASP A 174 0.25 -2.67 -23.62
C ASP A 174 0.36 -1.42 -22.74
N ARG A 175 0.71 -0.30 -23.38
CA ARG A 175 0.92 0.98 -22.69
C ARG A 175 -0.37 1.61 -22.20
N GLU A 176 -1.50 1.29 -22.81
CA GLU A 176 -2.81 1.80 -22.39
C GLU A 176 -3.23 1.12 -21.08
N GLN A 177 -3.13 -0.21 -21.02
CA GLN A 177 -3.40 -0.98 -19.80
C GLN A 177 -2.41 -0.62 -18.68
N ALA A 178 -1.12 -0.49 -19.00
CA ALA A 178 -0.11 -0.06 -18.04
C ALA A 178 -0.40 1.35 -17.48
N GLY A 179 -0.87 2.27 -18.32
CA GLY A 179 -1.30 3.61 -17.93
C GLY A 179 -2.45 3.56 -16.92
N ARG A 180 -3.50 2.78 -17.21
CA ARG A 180 -4.64 2.59 -16.30
C ARG A 180 -4.21 2.09 -14.92
N PHE A 181 -3.38 1.04 -14.87
CA PHE A 181 -2.90 0.52 -13.59
C PHE A 181 -2.08 1.54 -12.81
N ASN A 182 -1.23 2.31 -13.49
CA ASN A 182 -0.43 3.35 -12.84
C ASN A 182 -1.30 4.46 -12.26
N GLU A 183 -2.33 4.90 -12.99
CA GLU A 183 -3.28 5.92 -12.51
C GLU A 183 -4.05 5.43 -11.28
N GLN A 184 -4.63 4.23 -11.35
CA GLN A 184 -5.35 3.62 -10.22
C GLN A 184 -4.46 3.42 -8.99
N ALA A 185 -3.23 2.95 -9.19
CA ALA A 185 -2.28 2.76 -8.09
C ALA A 185 -1.85 4.10 -7.48
N ALA A 186 -1.62 5.12 -8.30
CA ALA A 186 -1.28 6.46 -7.82
C ALA A 186 -2.42 7.08 -6.99
N GLU A 187 -3.67 6.91 -7.42
CA GLU A 187 -4.85 7.34 -6.66
C GLU A 187 -4.95 6.63 -5.31
N MET A 188 -4.81 5.31 -5.28
CA MET A 188 -4.82 4.53 -4.03
C MET A 188 -3.67 4.91 -3.10
N LEU A 189 -2.47 5.17 -3.64
CA LEU A 189 -1.33 5.64 -2.85
C LEU A 189 -1.62 6.99 -2.21
N ALA A 190 -2.12 7.96 -2.98
CA ALA A 190 -2.43 9.29 -2.47
C ALA A 190 -3.49 9.20 -1.36
N ARG A 191 -4.62 8.55 -1.65
CA ARG A 191 -5.71 8.34 -0.69
C ARG A 191 -5.24 7.63 0.58
N GLY A 192 -4.60 6.46 0.42
CA GLY A 192 -4.20 5.63 1.55
C GLY A 192 -3.14 6.28 2.44
N THR A 193 -2.19 7.02 1.86
CA THR A 193 -1.18 7.73 2.66
C THR A 193 -1.75 8.95 3.37
N GLU A 194 -2.65 9.70 2.74
CA GLU A 194 -3.37 10.81 3.37
C GLU A 194 -4.24 10.32 4.53
N GLU A 195 -5.01 9.26 4.33
CA GLU A 195 -5.82 8.65 5.40
C GLU A 195 -4.96 8.14 6.56
N ALA A 196 -3.85 7.46 6.27
CA ALA A 196 -2.92 6.99 7.29
C ALA A 196 -2.37 8.14 8.13
N ASP A 197 -1.90 9.22 7.48
CA ASP A 197 -1.39 10.40 8.18
C ASP A 197 -2.46 11.07 9.03
N ARG A 198 -3.66 11.24 8.47
CA ARG A 198 -4.78 11.88 9.15
C ARG A 198 -5.20 11.09 10.41
N ILE A 199 -5.32 9.76 10.33
CA ILE A 199 -5.68 8.91 11.48
C ILE A 199 -4.53 8.90 12.50
N TYR A 200 -3.30 8.68 12.04
CA TYR A 200 -2.13 8.61 12.92
C TYR A 200 -1.91 9.91 13.70
N ASN A 201 -2.04 11.07 13.05
CA ASN A 201 -1.86 12.36 13.71
C ASN A 201 -2.93 12.61 14.77
N ARG A 202 -4.22 12.28 14.52
CA ARG A 202 -5.26 12.36 15.55
C ARG A 202 -4.95 11.50 16.77
N ILE A 203 -4.47 10.28 16.54
CA ILE A 203 -4.10 9.36 17.62
C ILE A 203 -2.90 9.92 18.39
N LEU A 204 -1.88 10.41 17.68
CA LEU A 204 -0.70 10.99 18.29
C LEU A 204 -1.03 12.19 19.18
N GLU A 205 -1.88 13.10 18.72
CA GLU A 205 -2.40 14.24 19.49
C GLU A 205 -3.17 13.77 20.73
N ARG A 206 -4.05 12.77 20.58
CA ARG A 206 -4.79 12.16 21.69
C ARG A 206 -3.88 11.52 22.75
N LEU A 207 -2.72 11.03 22.34
CA LEU A 207 -1.69 10.47 23.23
C LEU A 207 -0.76 11.52 23.84
N GLY A 208 -0.95 12.81 23.53
CA GLY A 208 -0.12 13.91 24.02
C GLY A 208 1.19 14.12 23.25
N GLY A 209 1.36 13.47 22.10
CA GLY A 209 2.44 13.75 21.17
C GLY A 209 2.14 14.98 20.31
N SER A 210 3.18 15.56 19.70
CA SER A 210 3.03 16.65 18.73
C SER A 210 3.84 16.33 17.48
N ASN A 211 3.19 16.27 16.32
CA ASN A 211 3.89 16.12 15.04
C ASN A 211 4.25 17.52 14.50
N SER A 212 5.40 18.05 14.90
CA SER A 212 5.90 19.34 14.41
C SER A 212 6.45 19.27 12.97
N GLY A 213 6.46 18.09 12.35
CA GLY A 213 6.89 17.87 10.97
C GLY A 213 5.72 17.64 10.03
N LYS A 214 5.38 18.66 9.23
CA LYS A 214 4.59 18.46 8.01
C LYS A 214 5.30 17.44 7.12
N TYR A 215 4.75 16.24 6.95
CA TYR A 215 4.94 15.53 5.68
C TYR A 215 4.20 16.37 4.63
N GLY A 216 4.98 17.07 3.80
CA GLY A 216 4.49 18.20 3.02
C GLY A 216 3.42 17.82 1.99
N ASN A 217 2.20 18.30 2.21
CA ASN A 217 1.28 18.59 1.11
C ASN A 217 1.80 19.84 0.40
N ASN A 218 2.45 19.64 -0.76
CA ASN A 218 2.67 20.70 -1.73
C ASN A 218 1.47 20.70 -2.68
N SER A 219 0.40 21.35 -2.24
CA SER A 219 -0.62 21.90 -3.12
C SER A 219 -1.02 23.26 -2.55
N ASP A 220 -1.13 24.23 -3.44
CA ASP A 220 -1.52 25.63 -3.20
C ASP A 220 -0.39 26.58 -2.77
N ASN A 221 0.31 27.10 -3.78
CA ASN A 221 0.47 28.54 -3.87
C ASN A 221 0.55 28.99 -5.34
N SER A 222 -0.61 28.96 -6.02
CA SER A 222 -0.86 29.79 -7.18
C SER A 222 -1.56 31.08 -6.73
N ASP A 223 -1.07 32.19 -7.26
CA ASP A 223 -1.59 33.57 -7.18
C ASP A 223 -1.42 34.36 -5.89
N ASN A 224 -0.47 35.29 -5.92
CA ASN A 224 -0.86 36.70 -6.05
C ASN A 224 0.31 37.62 -6.42
N GLY A 225 0.08 38.48 -7.43
CA GLY A 225 0.66 39.83 -7.43
C GLY A 225 1.56 40.21 -8.59
N SER A 226 1.02 40.26 -9.80
CA SER A 226 1.50 41.19 -10.82
C SER A 226 1.33 42.64 -10.34
N ASN A 227 2.41 43.44 -10.32
CA ASN A 227 2.29 44.88 -10.55
C ASN A 227 3.53 45.49 -11.21
N HIS A 228 3.25 46.40 -12.14
CA HIS A 228 4.12 47.09 -13.07
C HIS A 228 5.21 47.97 -12.44
N GLY A 229 6.28 48.24 -13.20
CA GLY A 229 7.19 49.34 -12.88
C GLY A 229 8.44 49.42 -13.75
N ASN A 230 8.36 50.23 -14.80
CA ASN A 230 9.33 50.46 -15.88
C ASN A 230 10.56 51.33 -15.45
N ILE A 231 11.63 51.33 -16.29
CA ILE A 231 12.72 52.37 -16.44
C ILE A 231 13.92 52.23 -15.46
N SER A 232 15.23 52.31 -15.80
CA SER A 232 15.99 52.92 -16.91
C SER A 232 17.39 52.29 -17.11
N ARG A 233 17.97 52.60 -18.27
CA ARG A 233 19.38 52.41 -18.69
C ARG A 233 20.42 53.16 -17.84
N ASN A 234 21.59 52.55 -17.67
CA ASN A 234 22.97 53.11 -17.82
C ASN A 234 23.93 51.98 -17.41
N GLY A 235 24.89 51.52 -18.23
CA GLY A 235 25.95 52.25 -18.88
C GLY A 235 27.25 51.99 -18.11
N GLY A 236 28.24 51.29 -18.69
CA GLY A 236 29.54 51.14 -18.05
C GLY A 236 30.36 49.93 -18.48
N SER A 237 31.16 50.14 -19.52
CA SER A 237 32.32 49.33 -19.96
C SER A 237 33.39 49.12 -18.88
N GLY A 238 34.10 47.99 -18.92
CA GLY A 238 35.42 47.89 -18.29
C GLY A 238 35.99 46.47 -18.19
N GLN A 239 36.79 46.10 -19.21
CA GLN A 239 37.86 45.08 -19.28
C GLN A 239 37.53 43.62 -19.00
#